data_AF-A0A953VT18-F1
#
_entry.id   AF-A0A953VT18-F1
#
_cell.length_a   1.000
_cell.length_b   1.000
_cell.length_c   1.000
_cell.angle_alpha   90.00
_cell.angle_beta   90.00
_cell.angle_gamma   90.00
#
_symmetry.space_group_name_H-M   'P 1'
#
loop_
_entity.id
_entity.type
_entity.pdbx_description
1 polymer ?
#
loop_
_entity_poly.entity_id
_entity_poly.type
_entity_poly.pdbx_seq_one_letter_code
_entity_poly.pdbx_strand_id
1 'polypeptide(L)'
;MALGEGNVLWRSGDADRPLIIKDTLLLAQADSPRPLLLLVVLDVAAQGATARKIEVPLPPGTVASVDDTLGRTFSVRAAEIGELIIVNWEQRLVEISGAELAGGENPKPEILSGVVRVDLVAGTASVIDKDAGSYLIANLPPDLGEGERMAKAPQPQFRSANSGYAMTSTQIADNRTWQKYQWTIWDIARDQPIGQIRDFQRLAPFAVVGGVLLQTSSAYERRQDDQMIATPPSLRAFDLGSGDQLWAQALRDTAYSGPTPE
;
A
#
# COMPACT_ATOMS: atom_id res chain seq x y z
N MET A 1 7.70 -5.33 22.77
CA MET A 1 7.18 -3.96 22.63
C MET A 1 5.72 -4.06 22.24
N ALA A 2 4.81 -3.44 22.99
CA ALA A 2 3.38 -3.61 22.77
C ALA A 2 2.91 -2.70 21.62
N LEU A 3 2.37 -3.27 20.55
CA LEU A 3 1.79 -2.52 19.42
C LEU A 3 0.53 -1.73 19.82
N GLY A 4 -0.02 -1.97 21.01
CA GLY A 4 -1.29 -1.40 21.45
C GLY A 4 -1.29 0.10 21.70
N GLU A 5 -0.12 0.74 21.81
CA GLU A 5 -0.03 2.19 22.09
C GLU A 5 0.21 3.03 20.83
N GLY A 6 0.62 2.43 19.71
CA GLY A 6 0.89 3.17 18.47
C GLY A 6 2.10 4.11 18.55
N ASN A 7 2.98 3.92 19.53
CA ASN A 7 4.17 4.74 19.71
C ASN A 7 5.11 4.65 18.49
N VAL A 8 5.50 5.81 17.98
CA VAL A 8 6.49 5.92 16.90
C VAL A 8 7.87 5.61 17.47
N LEU A 9 8.54 4.57 16.93
CA LEU A 9 9.86 4.15 17.40
C LEU A 9 10.98 5.03 16.85
N TRP A 10 10.84 5.45 15.60
CA TRP A 10 11.77 6.35 14.93
C TRP A 10 11.08 6.99 13.72
N ARG A 11 11.70 8.05 13.19
CA ARG A 11 11.29 8.73 11.96
C ARG A 11 12.53 8.95 11.10
N SER A 12 12.38 8.86 9.79
CA SER A 12 13.42 9.23 8.84
C SER A 12 12.88 10.28 7.88
N GLY A 13 13.71 11.26 7.54
CA GLY A 13 13.44 12.24 6.47
C GLY A 13 14.14 11.89 5.15
N ASP A 14 14.88 10.77 5.10
CA ASP A 14 15.59 10.35 3.90
C ASP A 14 14.71 9.59 2.91
N ALA A 15 13.54 9.10 3.34
CA ALA A 15 12.63 8.31 2.52
C ALA A 15 11.17 8.59 2.88
N ASP A 16 10.28 8.47 1.88
CA ASP A 16 8.89 8.91 1.99
C ASP A 16 7.91 7.74 1.95
N ARG A 17 8.17 6.72 1.12
CA ARG A 17 7.24 5.61 0.87
C ARG A 17 7.91 4.27 1.17
N PRO A 18 7.59 3.58 2.28
CA PRO A 18 8.11 2.25 2.55
C PRO A 18 7.60 1.25 1.50
N LEU A 19 8.46 0.34 1.06
CA LEU A 19 8.12 -0.65 0.04
C LEU A 19 8.11 -2.07 0.61
N ILE A 20 9.21 -2.47 1.26
CA ILE A 20 9.35 -3.82 1.83
C ILE A 20 10.40 -3.82 2.95
N ILE A 21 10.20 -4.66 3.96
CA ILE A 21 11.19 -4.94 5.00
C ILE A 21 11.71 -6.37 4.82
N LYS A 22 13.02 -6.54 4.88
CA LYS A 22 13.69 -7.84 4.92
C LYS A 22 14.73 -7.81 6.03
N ASP A 23 14.61 -8.74 6.98
CA ASP A 23 15.40 -8.74 8.22
C ASP A 23 15.28 -7.40 8.96
N THR A 24 16.40 -6.67 9.11
CA THR A 24 16.45 -5.34 9.72
C THR A 24 16.48 -4.20 8.70
N LEU A 25 16.38 -4.50 7.40
CA LEU A 25 16.51 -3.52 6.33
C LEU A 25 15.13 -3.18 5.74
N LEU A 26 14.76 -1.91 5.83
CA LEU A 26 13.59 -1.35 5.16
C LEU A 26 14.02 -0.71 3.84
N LEU A 27 13.51 -1.22 2.72
CA LEU A 27 13.59 -0.57 1.43
C LEU A 27 12.42 0.42 1.29
N ALA A 28 12.72 1.66 0.94
CA ALA A 28 11.75 2.72 0.73
C ALA A 28 12.08 3.53 -0.53
N GLN A 29 11.08 4.19 -1.11
CA GLN A 29 11.24 5.20 -2.15
C GLN A 29 11.42 6.58 -1.48
N ALA A 30 12.30 7.39 -2.05
CA ALA A 30 12.41 8.82 -1.77
C ALA A 30 12.07 9.64 -3.02
N ASP A 31 11.59 10.87 -2.82
CA ASP A 31 11.34 11.81 -3.92
C ASP A 31 12.65 12.17 -4.67
N SER A 32 12.55 12.28 -6.00
CA SER A 32 13.65 12.72 -6.86
C SER A 32 13.16 13.63 -7.98
N PRO A 33 13.75 14.84 -8.16
CA PRO A 33 13.44 15.70 -9.30
C PRO A 33 14.15 15.26 -10.60
N ARG A 34 15.09 14.30 -10.50
CA ARG A 34 15.81 13.72 -11.63
C ARG A 34 15.03 12.53 -12.19
N PRO A 35 15.22 12.15 -13.47
CA PRO A 35 14.62 10.95 -14.07
C PRO A 35 15.32 9.67 -13.55
N LEU A 36 15.18 9.43 -12.26
CA LEU A 36 15.66 8.24 -11.56
C LEU A 36 14.67 7.87 -10.45
N LEU A 37 14.61 6.59 -10.13
CA LEU A 37 13.95 6.06 -8.95
C LEU A 37 15.00 5.99 -7.84
N LEU A 38 14.84 6.82 -6.81
CA LEU A 38 15.70 6.83 -5.64
C LEU A 38 15.13 5.85 -4.61
N LEU A 39 15.85 4.76 -4.40
CA LEU A 39 15.56 3.81 -3.33
C LEU A 39 16.50 4.06 -2.16
N VAL A 40 15.97 4.01 -0.95
CA VAL A 40 16.71 4.21 0.29
C VAL A 40 16.54 2.98 1.15
N VAL A 41 17.66 2.47 1.65
CA VAL A 41 17.71 1.35 2.58
C VAL A 41 17.94 1.92 3.97
N LEU A 42 16.97 1.74 4.85
CA LEU A 42 17.03 2.15 6.26
C LEU A 42 17.28 0.92 7.13
N ASP A 43 18.15 1.03 8.13
CA ASP A 43 18.38 -0.01 9.13
C ASP A 43 17.47 0.23 10.35
N VAL A 44 16.46 -0.64 10.49
CA VAL A 44 15.46 -0.60 11.55
C VAL A 44 16.09 -0.86 12.93
N ALA A 45 17.14 -1.71 13.01
CA ALA A 45 17.85 -1.96 14.26
C ALA A 45 18.66 -0.74 14.70
N ALA A 46 19.13 0.06 13.74
CA ALA A 46 19.78 1.35 13.96
C ALA A 46 18.79 2.53 13.95
N GLN A 47 17.54 2.31 14.40
CA GLN A 47 16.51 3.35 14.54
C GLN A 47 16.21 4.10 13.23
N GLY A 48 16.23 3.40 12.10
CA GLY A 48 15.92 3.97 10.79
C GLY A 48 17.04 4.82 10.19
N ALA A 49 18.27 4.66 10.65
CA ALA A 49 19.43 5.28 10.01
C ALA A 49 19.55 4.82 8.56
N THR A 50 19.93 5.74 7.66
CA THR A 50 20.16 5.41 6.26
C THR A 50 21.40 4.54 6.13
N ALA A 51 21.20 3.27 5.77
CA ALA A 51 22.29 2.36 5.44
C ALA A 51 22.83 2.66 4.04
N ARG A 52 21.95 2.85 3.04
CA ARG A 52 22.32 3.01 1.63
C ARG A 52 21.30 3.84 0.84
N LYS A 53 21.76 4.43 -0.26
CA LYS A 53 20.91 5.01 -1.32
C LYS A 53 21.25 4.32 -2.63
N ILE A 54 20.23 3.92 -3.38
CA ILE A 54 20.35 3.17 -4.64
C ILE A 54 19.63 3.99 -5.71
N GLU A 55 20.37 4.43 -6.72
CA GLU A 55 19.82 5.19 -7.84
C GLU A 55 19.53 4.25 -9.02
N VAL A 56 18.28 4.24 -9.47
CA VAL A 56 17.86 3.48 -10.66
C VAL A 56 17.55 4.48 -11.77
N PRO A 57 18.34 4.55 -12.86
CA PRO A 57 18.04 5.41 -13.99
C PRO A 57 16.67 5.06 -14.59
N LEU A 58 15.86 6.08 -14.91
CA LEU A 58 14.57 5.92 -15.57
C LEU A 58 14.61 6.50 -16.99
N PRO A 59 13.70 6.08 -17.88
CA PRO A 59 13.57 6.69 -19.21
C PRO A 59 13.36 8.20 -19.13
N PRO A 60 13.86 8.98 -20.11
CA PRO A 60 13.60 10.42 -20.20
C PRO A 60 12.11 10.74 -20.10
N GLY A 61 11.76 11.84 -19.39
CA GLY A 61 10.38 12.23 -19.14
C GLY A 61 9.68 11.49 -17.99
N THR A 62 10.35 10.53 -17.35
CA THR A 62 9.85 9.88 -16.15
C THR A 62 10.20 10.70 -14.89
N VAL A 63 9.24 10.86 -13.99
CA VAL A 63 9.42 11.50 -12.68
C VAL A 63 8.91 10.54 -11.60
N ALA A 64 9.83 10.03 -10.78
CA ALA A 64 9.52 9.10 -9.70
C ALA A 64 9.00 9.80 -8.44
N SER A 65 7.92 10.58 -8.58
CA SER A 65 7.29 11.28 -7.48
C SER A 65 6.60 10.31 -6.54
N VAL A 66 6.64 10.60 -5.25
CA VAL A 66 5.85 9.92 -4.22
C VAL A 66 4.44 10.49 -4.22
N ASP A 67 4.29 11.80 -4.45
CA ASP A 67 2.98 12.43 -4.58
C ASP A 67 2.49 12.40 -6.03
N ASP A 68 1.25 11.98 -6.22
CA ASP A 68 0.55 12.10 -7.49
C ASP A 68 0.31 13.58 -7.81
N THR A 69 0.36 13.92 -9.09
CA THR A 69 0.00 15.24 -9.58
C THR A 69 -1.12 15.12 -10.60
N LEU A 70 -1.75 16.25 -10.92
CA LEU A 70 -2.75 16.30 -11.97
C LEU A 70 -2.19 15.70 -13.29
N GLY A 71 -2.83 14.65 -13.78
CA GLY A 71 -2.42 13.95 -15.02
C GLY A 71 -1.17 13.07 -14.91
N ARG A 72 -0.61 12.85 -13.72
CA ARG A 72 0.57 11.99 -13.55
C ARG A 72 0.50 11.21 -12.26
N THR A 73 0.67 9.91 -12.36
CA THR A 73 0.88 9.04 -11.20
C THR A 73 2.15 8.22 -11.37
N PHE A 74 2.82 7.93 -10.25
CA PHE A 74 4.00 7.08 -10.22
C PHE A 74 3.86 6.06 -9.09
N SER A 75 3.73 4.79 -9.47
CA SER A 75 3.56 3.68 -8.53
C SER A 75 4.82 2.84 -8.49
N VAL A 76 5.19 2.41 -7.28
CA VAL A 76 6.31 1.51 -7.03
C VAL A 76 5.81 0.39 -6.12
N ARG A 77 6.13 -0.85 -6.47
CA ARG A 77 5.80 -2.04 -5.67
C ARG A 77 7.04 -2.89 -5.52
N ALA A 78 7.23 -3.47 -4.35
CA ALA A 78 8.30 -4.41 -4.10
C ALA A 78 7.74 -5.76 -3.67
N ALA A 79 8.41 -6.84 -4.07
CA ALA A 79 8.14 -8.19 -3.60
C ALA A 79 9.46 -8.93 -3.36
N GLU A 80 9.46 -9.82 -2.37
CA GLU A 80 10.57 -10.74 -2.13
C GLU A 80 10.35 -12.05 -2.89
N ILE A 81 11.40 -12.52 -3.57
CA ILE A 81 11.40 -13.75 -4.36
C ILE A 81 12.69 -14.50 -4.09
N GLY A 82 12.61 -15.51 -3.22
CA GLY A 82 13.80 -16.13 -2.66
C GLY A 82 14.63 -15.08 -1.93
N GLU A 83 15.90 -14.94 -2.30
CA GLU A 83 16.78 -13.94 -1.67
C GLU A 83 16.69 -12.53 -2.25
N LEU A 84 15.99 -12.37 -3.37
CA LEU A 84 16.00 -11.14 -4.16
C LEU A 84 14.78 -10.28 -3.87
N ILE A 85 14.97 -8.97 -3.89
CA ILE A 85 13.85 -8.02 -3.93
C ILE A 85 13.63 -7.60 -5.37
N ILE A 86 12.42 -7.78 -5.88
CA ILE A 86 12.00 -7.26 -7.18
C ILE A 86 11.17 -6.00 -6.93
N VAL A 87 11.55 -4.91 -7.58
CA VAL A 87 10.81 -3.65 -7.56
C VAL A 87 10.27 -3.38 -8.95
N ASN A 88 8.95 -3.30 -9.06
CA ASN A 88 8.24 -2.87 -10.26
C ASN A 88 7.84 -1.40 -10.09
N TRP A 89 8.04 -0.60 -11.12
CA TRP A 89 7.56 0.76 -11.18
C TRP A 89 6.72 0.99 -12.43
N GLU A 90 5.72 1.86 -12.30
CA GLU A 90 4.87 2.30 -13.40
C GLU A 90 4.59 3.80 -13.26
N GLN A 91 4.82 4.53 -14.34
CA GLN A 91 4.33 5.89 -14.53
C GLN A 91 3.13 5.85 -15.46
N ARG A 92 2.06 6.55 -15.08
CA ARG A 92 0.93 6.85 -15.94
C ARG A 92 0.85 8.35 -16.18
N LEU A 93 0.77 8.74 -17.45
CA LEU A 93 0.58 10.12 -17.88
C LEU A 93 -0.75 10.24 -18.60
N VAL A 94 -1.57 11.20 -18.19
CA VAL A 94 -2.81 11.59 -18.86
C VAL A 94 -2.63 13.04 -19.28
N GLU A 95 -2.80 13.33 -20.56
CA GLU A 95 -2.80 14.70 -21.04
C GLU A 95 -3.97 15.45 -20.43
N ILE A 96 -3.69 16.62 -19.84
CA ILE A 96 -4.69 17.44 -19.20
C ILE A 96 -4.95 18.65 -20.10
N SER A 97 -6.20 18.76 -20.57
CA SER A 97 -6.69 19.90 -21.35
C SER A 97 -7.82 20.56 -20.56
N GLY A 98 -7.80 21.90 -20.46
CA GLY A 98 -8.93 22.67 -19.91
C GLY A 98 -10.09 22.82 -20.91
N ALA A 99 -9.85 22.61 -22.21
CA ALA A 99 -10.92 22.62 -23.19
C ALA A 99 -11.61 21.26 -23.27
N GLU A 100 -12.95 21.26 -23.26
CA GLU A 100 -13.77 20.09 -23.61
C GLU A 100 -13.38 19.63 -25.01
N LEU A 101 -12.83 18.42 -25.12
CA LEU A 101 -12.40 17.86 -26.39
C LEU A 101 -13.64 17.67 -27.28
N ALA A 102 -13.74 18.47 -28.35
CA ALA A 102 -14.77 18.35 -29.36
C ALA A 102 -14.64 16.99 -30.07
N GLY A 103 -15.33 15.98 -29.55
CA GLY A 103 -15.21 14.59 -30.01
C GLY A 103 -15.32 13.53 -28.91
N GLY A 104 -15.25 13.90 -27.62
CA GLY A 104 -15.65 13.04 -26.50
C GLY A 104 -14.75 11.83 -26.18
N GLU A 105 -13.64 11.62 -26.87
CA GLU A 105 -12.67 10.58 -26.50
C GLU A 105 -11.70 11.10 -25.43
N ASN A 106 -11.70 10.44 -24.27
CA ASN A 106 -10.70 10.71 -23.23
C ASN A 106 -9.30 10.36 -23.74
N PRO A 107 -8.28 11.20 -23.48
CA PRO A 107 -6.93 10.90 -23.91
C PRO A 107 -6.47 9.57 -23.31
N LYS A 108 -5.96 8.69 -24.18
CA LYS A 108 -5.43 7.40 -23.75
C LYS A 108 -4.17 7.68 -22.90
N PRO A 109 -4.07 7.12 -21.69
CA PRO A 109 -2.89 7.32 -20.87
C PRO A 109 -1.64 6.74 -21.55
N GLU A 110 -0.54 7.48 -21.51
CA GLU A 110 0.78 6.93 -21.77
C GLU A 110 1.26 6.19 -20.52
N ILE A 111 1.71 4.95 -20.68
CA ILE A 111 2.18 4.10 -19.57
C ILE A 111 3.62 3.72 -19.83
N LEU A 112 4.50 4.12 -18.91
CA LEU A 112 5.89 3.70 -18.86
C LEU A 112 6.08 2.80 -17.64
N SER A 113 6.82 1.71 -17.77
CA SER A 113 7.09 0.83 -16.63
C SER A 113 8.39 0.09 -16.80
N GLY A 114 8.93 -0.38 -15.68
CA GLY A 114 10.14 -1.17 -15.64
C GLY A 114 10.22 -2.00 -14.38
N VAL A 115 11.16 -2.94 -14.38
CA VAL A 115 11.41 -3.82 -13.25
C VAL A 115 12.89 -3.82 -12.94
N VAL A 116 13.21 -3.71 -11.65
CA VAL A 116 14.57 -3.80 -11.16
C VAL A 116 14.67 -4.89 -10.11
N ARG A 117 15.77 -5.63 -10.16
CA ARG A 117 16.22 -6.50 -9.09
C ARG A 117 17.11 -5.69 -8.16
N VAL A 118 16.80 -5.71 -6.87
CA VAL A 118 17.53 -5.02 -5.80
C VAL A 118 18.18 -6.05 -4.89
N ASP A 119 19.48 -5.89 -4.68
CA ASP A 119 20.24 -6.58 -3.64
C ASP A 119 20.42 -5.61 -2.47
N LEU A 120 19.70 -5.84 -1.37
CA LEU A 120 19.73 -4.96 -0.20
C LEU A 120 21.08 -4.99 0.52
N VAL A 121 21.76 -6.15 0.50
CA VAL A 121 23.04 -6.33 1.20
C VAL A 121 24.14 -5.61 0.44
N ALA A 122 24.23 -5.82 -0.88
CA ALA A 122 25.19 -5.15 -1.75
C ALA A 122 24.85 -3.67 -1.97
N GLY A 123 23.58 -3.29 -1.84
CA GLY A 123 23.11 -1.93 -2.12
C GLY A 123 23.12 -1.61 -3.62
N THR A 124 22.84 -2.60 -4.44
CA THR A 124 22.88 -2.47 -5.91
C THR A 124 21.54 -2.81 -6.51
N ALA A 125 21.21 -2.17 -7.63
CA ALA A 125 20.05 -2.51 -8.44
C ALA A 125 20.47 -2.81 -9.89
N SER A 126 19.78 -3.75 -10.52
CA SER A 126 19.94 -4.09 -11.94
C SER A 126 18.58 -4.14 -12.62
N VAL A 127 18.42 -3.44 -13.74
CA VAL A 127 17.22 -3.56 -14.58
C VAL A 127 17.13 -4.98 -15.11
N ILE A 128 15.94 -5.56 -15.06
CA ILE A 128 15.64 -6.88 -15.62
C ILE A 128 14.54 -6.78 -16.67
N ASP A 129 14.37 -7.84 -17.44
CA ASP A 129 13.29 -7.94 -18.42
C ASP A 129 11.91 -7.74 -17.75
N LYS A 130 11.09 -6.89 -18.36
CA LYS A 130 9.80 -6.50 -17.81
C LYS A 130 8.83 -7.66 -17.77
N ASP A 131 8.83 -8.55 -18.76
CA ASP A 131 7.90 -9.67 -18.81
C ASP A 131 8.29 -10.66 -17.70
N ALA A 132 9.57 -10.99 -17.58
CA ALA A 132 10.07 -11.84 -16.50
C ALA A 132 9.72 -11.30 -15.10
N GLY A 133 9.81 -9.98 -14.91
CA GLY A 133 9.51 -9.34 -13.63
C GLY A 133 8.02 -9.11 -13.34
N SER A 134 7.21 -8.83 -14.35
CA SER A 134 5.80 -8.47 -14.18
C SER A 134 4.95 -9.66 -13.75
N TYR A 135 5.25 -10.87 -14.23
CA TYR A 135 4.57 -12.10 -13.77
C TYR A 135 4.72 -12.35 -12.27
N LEU A 136 5.79 -11.85 -11.67
CA LEU A 136 6.12 -12.09 -10.28
C LEU A 136 5.34 -11.20 -9.32
N ILE A 137 4.92 -10.01 -9.76
CA ILE A 137 4.24 -9.00 -8.90
C ILE A 137 2.77 -8.83 -9.28
N ALA A 138 2.41 -9.00 -10.56
CA ALA A 138 1.03 -8.83 -11.03
C ALA A 138 0.04 -9.86 -10.43
N ASN A 139 0.56 -10.94 -9.83
CA ASN A 139 -0.21 -12.06 -9.29
C ASN A 139 -0.15 -12.16 -7.76
N LEU A 140 0.01 -11.05 -7.05
CA LEU A 140 -0.38 -11.00 -5.64
C LEU A 140 -1.81 -10.43 -5.58
N PRO A 141 -2.85 -11.21 -5.95
CA PRO A 141 -4.21 -10.75 -5.73
C PRO A 141 -4.37 -10.46 -4.24
N PRO A 142 -5.23 -9.49 -3.87
CA PRO A 142 -5.66 -9.43 -2.49
C PRO A 142 -6.30 -10.76 -2.09
N ASP A 143 -6.80 -11.57 -3.02
CA ASP A 143 -7.41 -12.86 -2.77
C ASP A 143 -6.38 -13.97 -2.43
N LEU A 144 -6.77 -14.92 -1.59
CA LEU A 144 -6.04 -16.17 -1.44
C LEU A 144 -6.13 -17.02 -2.72
N GLY A 145 -4.99 -17.56 -3.16
CA GLY A 145 -4.91 -18.52 -4.25
C GLY A 145 -5.67 -19.80 -3.90
N GLU A 146 -6.10 -20.57 -4.91
CA GLU A 146 -6.95 -21.75 -4.69
C GLU A 146 -6.39 -22.74 -3.66
N GLY A 147 -5.07 -22.96 -3.67
CA GLY A 147 -4.39 -23.87 -2.74
C GLY A 147 -4.25 -23.35 -1.30
N GLU A 148 -4.55 -22.08 -1.06
CA GLU A 148 -4.43 -21.43 0.26
C GLU A 148 -5.77 -21.05 0.85
N ARG A 149 -6.87 -21.24 0.10
CA ARG A 149 -8.22 -20.95 0.56
C ARG A 149 -8.59 -21.86 1.72
N MET A 150 -9.12 -21.24 2.77
CA MET A 150 -9.65 -21.92 3.94
C MET A 150 -11.01 -22.52 3.60
N ALA A 151 -11.23 -23.78 3.95
CA ALA A 151 -12.46 -24.50 3.59
C ALA A 151 -13.69 -23.95 4.34
N LYS A 152 -13.51 -23.45 5.56
CA LYS A 152 -14.61 -22.96 6.41
C LYS A 152 -14.92 -21.49 6.24
N ALA A 153 -13.98 -20.71 5.71
CA ALA A 153 -14.15 -19.28 5.60
C ALA A 153 -15.00 -18.92 4.36
N PRO A 154 -15.96 -17.97 4.48
CA PRO A 154 -16.72 -17.47 3.33
C PRO A 154 -15.83 -16.89 2.22
N GLN A 155 -16.35 -16.83 1.00
CA GLN A 155 -15.68 -16.16 -0.11
C GLN A 155 -16.24 -14.73 -0.32
N PRO A 156 -15.44 -13.77 -0.83
CA PRO A 156 -14.00 -13.88 -1.11
C PRO A 156 -13.14 -13.86 0.16
N GLN A 157 -11.94 -14.45 0.08
CA GLN A 157 -10.94 -14.45 1.16
C GLN A 157 -9.72 -13.63 0.75
N PHE A 158 -9.34 -12.67 1.57
CA PHE A 158 -8.25 -11.74 1.28
C PHE A 158 -7.03 -12.01 2.14
N ARG A 159 -5.83 -12.04 1.56
CA ARG A 159 -4.56 -12.28 2.24
C ARG A 159 -4.08 -11.07 3.06
N SER A 160 -3.54 -11.35 4.23
CA SER A 160 -2.77 -10.40 5.05
C SER A 160 -1.38 -10.10 4.46
N ALA A 161 -0.89 -8.86 4.63
CA ALA A 161 0.42 -8.43 4.15
C ALA A 161 1.61 -9.21 4.76
N ASN A 162 1.49 -9.68 6.00
CA ASN A 162 2.54 -10.45 6.68
C ASN A 162 2.37 -11.98 6.57
N SER A 163 1.50 -12.44 5.67
CA SER A 163 1.16 -13.86 5.48
C SER A 163 0.60 -14.54 6.74
N GLY A 164 0.07 -15.76 6.60
CA GLY A 164 -0.48 -16.56 7.72
C GLY A 164 -1.90 -16.19 8.17
N TYR A 165 -2.42 -15.04 7.75
CA TYR A 165 -3.78 -14.60 8.04
C TYR A 165 -4.55 -14.24 6.79
N ALA A 166 -5.87 -14.33 6.90
CA ALA A 166 -6.78 -13.91 5.86
C ALA A 166 -8.00 -13.18 6.45
N MET A 167 -8.71 -12.45 5.61
CA MET A 167 -9.87 -11.67 5.97
C MET A 167 -11.03 -12.02 5.05
N THR A 168 -12.23 -12.13 5.63
CA THR A 168 -13.49 -12.20 4.88
C THR A 168 -14.33 -11.00 5.28
N SER A 169 -15.03 -10.37 4.34
CA SER A 169 -15.88 -9.21 4.61
C SER A 169 -17.34 -9.48 4.26
N THR A 170 -18.23 -9.30 5.23
CA THR A 170 -19.69 -9.41 5.08
C THR A 170 -20.34 -8.06 5.28
N GLN A 171 -21.27 -7.66 4.42
CA GLN A 171 -22.09 -6.47 4.64
C GLN A 171 -23.17 -6.79 5.69
N ILE A 172 -23.14 -6.09 6.82
CA ILE A 172 -24.04 -6.31 7.98
C ILE A 172 -25.08 -5.20 8.15
N ALA A 173 -24.98 -4.11 7.39
CA ALA A 173 -25.92 -3.00 7.40
C ALA A 173 -26.12 -2.40 6.00
N ASP A 174 -27.13 -1.53 5.87
CA ASP A 174 -27.41 -0.83 4.62
C ASP A 174 -26.35 0.25 4.30
N ASN A 175 -26.53 0.94 3.17
CA ASN A 175 -25.62 1.99 2.74
C ASN A 175 -25.76 3.31 3.52
N ARG A 176 -26.71 3.41 4.46
CA ARG A 176 -26.89 4.58 5.34
C ARG A 176 -26.02 4.47 6.59
N THR A 177 -25.66 3.24 6.96
CA THR A 177 -24.76 2.98 8.09
C THR A 177 -23.31 3.09 7.63
N TRP A 178 -22.50 3.87 8.37
CA TRP A 178 -21.08 4.04 8.03
C TRP A 178 -20.31 2.72 8.14
N GLN A 179 -20.32 2.10 9.31
CA GLN A 179 -19.67 0.82 9.58
C GLN A 179 -20.54 -0.36 9.13
N LYS A 180 -20.75 -0.47 7.81
CA LYS A 180 -21.63 -1.47 7.20
C LYS A 180 -20.98 -2.80 6.88
N TYR A 181 -19.66 -2.92 7.01
CA TYR A 181 -18.94 -4.17 6.79
C TYR A 181 -18.43 -4.73 8.11
N GLN A 182 -18.53 -6.05 8.26
CA GLN A 182 -17.85 -6.80 9.29
C GLN A 182 -16.72 -7.59 8.64
N TRP A 183 -15.50 -7.36 9.11
CA TRP A 183 -14.35 -8.15 8.73
C TRP A 183 -14.16 -9.24 9.77
N THR A 184 -14.01 -10.48 9.32
CA THR A 184 -13.58 -11.60 10.14
C THR A 184 -12.16 -11.96 9.74
N ILE A 185 -11.25 -11.94 10.70
CA ILE A 185 -9.85 -12.33 10.51
C ILE A 185 -9.70 -13.79 10.86
N TRP A 186 -9.00 -14.52 10.01
CA TRP A 186 -8.78 -15.95 10.09
C TRP A 186 -7.30 -16.26 10.18
N ASP A 187 -6.97 -17.26 10.98
CA ASP A 187 -5.69 -17.95 10.95
C ASP A 187 -5.75 -19.04 9.89
N ILE A 188 -4.91 -18.91 8.85
CA ILE A 188 -4.92 -19.82 7.70
C ILE A 188 -4.48 -21.22 8.13
N ALA A 189 -3.45 -21.33 8.98
CA ALA A 189 -2.91 -22.62 9.39
C ALA A 189 -3.89 -23.41 10.24
N ARG A 190 -4.71 -22.71 11.03
CA ARG A 190 -5.71 -23.33 11.92
C ARG A 190 -7.10 -23.44 11.31
N ASP A 191 -7.35 -22.80 10.17
CA ASP A 191 -8.68 -22.71 9.53
C ASP A 191 -9.75 -22.28 10.54
N GLN A 192 -9.45 -21.20 11.30
CA GLN A 192 -10.26 -20.70 12.41
C GLN A 192 -10.28 -19.16 12.46
N PRO A 193 -11.42 -18.55 12.84
CA PRO A 193 -11.49 -17.11 13.04
C PRO A 193 -10.78 -16.74 14.36
N ILE A 194 -10.03 -15.63 14.33
CA ILE A 194 -9.27 -15.12 15.49
C ILE A 194 -9.79 -13.77 16.00
N GLY A 195 -10.68 -13.12 15.27
CA GLY A 195 -11.27 -11.85 15.68
C GLY A 195 -12.14 -11.21 14.61
N GLN A 196 -12.86 -10.18 15.01
CA GLN A 196 -13.76 -9.44 14.12
C GLN A 196 -13.67 -7.94 14.38
N ILE A 197 -13.78 -7.14 13.32
CA ILE A 197 -13.93 -5.69 13.42
C ILE A 197 -15.08 -5.21 12.53
N ARG A 198 -15.56 -4.00 12.77
CA ARG A 198 -16.49 -3.31 11.87
C ARG A 198 -15.77 -2.19 11.13
N ASP A 199 -15.99 -2.11 9.83
CA ASP A 199 -15.39 -1.09 8.98
C ASP A 199 -16.42 -0.54 7.97
N PHE A 200 -16.11 0.61 7.40
CA PHE A 200 -16.86 1.21 6.30
C PHE A 200 -16.34 0.75 4.93
N GLN A 201 -15.12 0.25 4.87
CA GLN A 201 -14.52 -0.35 3.68
C GLN A 201 -14.80 -1.85 3.64
N ARG A 202 -15.10 -2.38 2.44
CA ARG A 202 -15.23 -3.84 2.23
C ARG A 202 -13.88 -4.54 2.30
N LEU A 203 -12.81 -3.83 1.93
CA LEU A 203 -11.46 -4.35 1.83
C LEU A 203 -10.47 -3.20 1.97
N ALA A 204 -9.39 -3.43 2.71
CA ALA A 204 -8.17 -2.64 2.66
C ALA A 204 -6.96 -3.53 2.96
N PRO A 205 -5.73 -3.12 2.58
CA PRO A 205 -4.52 -3.80 3.02
C PRO A 205 -4.46 -3.87 4.54
N PHE A 206 -4.10 -5.05 5.06
CA PHE A 206 -4.02 -5.29 6.49
C PHE A 206 -2.86 -6.22 6.85
N ALA A 207 -2.45 -6.18 8.12
CA ALA A 207 -1.49 -7.08 8.74
C ALA A 207 -1.99 -7.48 10.14
N VAL A 208 -1.58 -8.65 10.65
CA VAL A 208 -1.96 -9.09 11.99
C VAL A 208 -0.70 -9.42 12.79
N VAL A 209 -0.54 -8.76 13.94
CA VAL A 209 0.64 -8.97 14.80
C VAL A 209 0.22 -9.00 16.26
N GLY A 210 0.46 -10.13 16.93
CA GLY A 210 0.22 -10.28 18.37
C GLY A 210 -1.23 -10.03 18.79
N GLY A 211 -2.22 -10.40 17.97
CA GLY A 211 -3.64 -10.16 18.23
C GLY A 211 -4.13 -8.77 17.85
N VAL A 212 -3.28 -7.93 17.25
CA VAL A 212 -3.65 -6.61 16.75
C VAL A 212 -3.77 -6.65 15.23
N LEU A 213 -4.88 -6.16 14.70
CA LEU A 213 -5.07 -5.90 13.27
C LEU A 213 -4.60 -4.49 12.94
N LEU A 214 -3.64 -4.38 12.03
CA LEU A 214 -3.21 -3.13 11.43
C LEU A 214 -3.84 -3.01 10.05
N GLN A 215 -4.42 -1.86 9.71
CA GLN A 215 -4.93 -1.61 8.37
C GLN A 215 -4.78 -0.15 7.96
N THR A 216 -4.68 0.09 6.66
CA THR A 216 -4.66 1.45 6.10
C THR A 216 -6.05 1.86 5.63
N SER A 217 -6.48 3.09 5.91
CA SER A 217 -7.63 3.73 5.28
C SER A 217 -7.18 4.80 4.28
N SER A 218 -7.90 4.92 3.17
CA SER A 218 -7.79 6.07 2.27
C SER A 218 -8.38 7.33 2.93
N ALA A 219 -8.06 8.50 2.38
CA ALA A 219 -8.78 9.73 2.72
C ALA A 219 -10.27 9.54 2.47
N TYR A 220 -11.12 10.10 3.34
CA TYR A 220 -12.56 10.15 3.11
C TYR A 220 -13.17 11.37 3.77
N GLU A 221 -14.28 11.82 3.20
CA GLU A 221 -15.14 12.82 3.81
C GLU A 221 -16.46 12.17 4.20
N ARG A 222 -16.99 12.54 5.36
CA ARG A 222 -18.31 12.10 5.77
C ARG A 222 -19.07 13.24 6.41
N ARG A 223 -20.38 13.26 6.19
CA ARG A 223 -21.27 14.11 6.98
C ARG A 223 -21.48 13.46 8.34
N GLN A 224 -21.18 14.18 9.40
CA GLN A 224 -21.52 13.82 10.77
C GLN A 224 -22.35 14.97 11.33
N ASP A 225 -23.59 14.67 11.71
CA ASP A 225 -24.62 15.66 11.97
C ASP A 225 -24.81 16.60 10.76
N ASP A 226 -24.48 17.88 10.89
CA ASP A 226 -24.53 18.87 9.81
C ASP A 226 -23.16 19.35 9.34
N GLN A 227 -22.09 18.67 9.76
CA GLN A 227 -20.72 19.03 9.39
C GLN A 227 -20.10 18.01 8.44
N MET A 228 -19.36 18.50 7.44
CA MET A 228 -18.49 17.64 6.65
C MET A 228 -17.17 17.46 7.41
N ILE A 229 -16.84 16.22 7.74
CA ILE A 229 -15.58 15.87 8.41
C ILE A 229 -14.70 15.17 7.40
N ALA A 230 -13.59 15.81 7.05
CA ALA A 230 -12.51 15.20 6.28
C ALA A 230 -11.58 14.40 7.21
N THR A 231 -11.31 13.15 6.85
CA THR A 231 -10.33 12.30 7.52
C THR A 231 -9.19 12.00 6.56
N PRO A 232 -7.92 12.28 6.93
CA PRO A 232 -6.77 11.96 6.09
C PRO A 232 -6.60 10.45 5.96
N PRO A 233 -5.80 9.97 4.99
CA PRO A 233 -5.39 8.57 5.00
C PRO A 233 -4.70 8.25 6.34
N SER A 234 -4.93 7.05 6.87
CA SER A 234 -4.46 6.69 8.21
C SER A 234 -4.08 5.23 8.33
N LEU A 235 -3.12 4.94 9.20
CA LEU A 235 -2.86 3.61 9.73
C LEU A 235 -3.69 3.46 11.01
N ARG A 236 -4.49 2.41 11.09
CA ARG A 236 -5.37 2.13 12.22
C ARG A 236 -5.02 0.78 12.84
N ALA A 237 -5.13 0.68 14.15
CA ALA A 237 -4.95 -0.56 14.88
C ALA A 237 -6.20 -0.95 15.64
N PHE A 238 -6.52 -2.25 15.63
CA PHE A 238 -7.68 -2.81 16.31
C PHE A 238 -7.25 -4.01 17.15
N ASP A 239 -7.80 -4.12 18.35
CA ASP A 239 -7.70 -5.35 19.15
C ASP A 239 -8.62 -6.40 18.55
N LEU A 240 -8.10 -7.58 18.19
CA LEU A 240 -8.93 -8.64 17.59
C LEU A 240 -9.81 -9.36 18.62
N GLY A 241 -9.51 -9.25 19.92
CA GLY A 241 -10.30 -9.86 20.98
C GLY A 241 -11.59 -9.08 21.26
N SER A 242 -11.53 -7.76 21.32
CA SER A 242 -12.69 -6.88 21.55
C SER A 242 -13.29 -6.31 20.27
N GLY A 243 -12.49 -6.17 19.21
CA GLY A 243 -12.85 -5.47 17.98
C GLY A 243 -12.70 -3.94 18.06
N ASP A 244 -12.23 -3.42 19.20
CA ASP A 244 -12.10 -1.98 19.42
C ASP A 244 -10.87 -1.40 18.70
N GLN A 245 -11.00 -0.16 18.25
CA GLN A 245 -9.84 0.58 17.73
C GLN A 245 -8.94 1.01 18.89
N LEU A 246 -7.67 0.61 18.84
CA LEU A 246 -6.64 0.97 19.81
C LEU A 246 -6.09 2.37 19.56
N TRP A 247 -5.74 2.66 18.30
CA TRP A 247 -5.21 3.95 17.88
C TRP A 247 -5.37 4.15 16.37
N ALA A 248 -5.19 5.40 15.93
CA ALA A 248 -5.09 5.78 14.53
C ALA A 248 -4.00 6.85 14.36
N GLN A 249 -3.20 6.70 13.31
CA GLN A 249 -2.11 7.61 12.97
C GLN A 249 -2.30 8.09 11.54
N ALA A 250 -2.37 9.41 11.34
CA ALA A 250 -2.45 9.98 10.00
C ALA A 250 -1.18 9.64 9.19
N LEU A 251 -1.39 9.31 7.91
CA LEU A 251 -0.37 9.10 6.91
C LEU A 251 -0.29 10.32 5.99
N ARG A 252 0.84 10.49 5.29
CA ARG A 252 0.95 11.47 4.20
C ARG A 252 -0.06 11.08 3.12
N ASP A 253 -0.87 12.04 2.69
CA ASP A 253 -1.70 11.86 1.51
C ASP A 253 -0.85 12.07 0.28
N THR A 254 -0.70 11.01 -0.52
CA THR A 254 0.07 11.03 -1.75
C THR A 254 -0.82 11.07 -2.98
N ALA A 255 -2.15 11.01 -2.82
CA ALA A 255 -3.07 11.03 -3.94
C ALA A 255 -3.48 12.47 -4.26
N TYR A 256 -3.50 12.84 -5.55
CA TYR A 256 -4.06 14.11 -5.98
C TYR A 256 -5.59 14.05 -5.93
N SER A 257 -6.19 14.93 -5.12
CA SER A 257 -7.64 15.10 -4.97
C SER A 257 -8.13 16.52 -5.29
N GLY A 258 -7.26 17.36 -5.88
CA GLY A 258 -7.60 18.73 -6.26
C GLY A 258 -8.58 18.80 -7.44
N PRO A 259 -9.19 19.98 -7.69
CA PRO A 259 -10.09 20.16 -8.82
C PRO A 259 -9.35 19.90 -10.14
N THR A 260 -10.09 19.42 -11.14
CA THR A 260 -9.64 19.44 -12.53
C THR A 260 -9.67 20.90 -13.03
N PRO A 261 -8.69 21.35 -13.82
CA PRO A 261 -8.74 22.67 -14.44
C PRO A 261 -10.00 22.84 -15.29
N GLU A 262 -10.64 24.00 -15.18
CA GLU A 262 -11.71 24.45 -16.08
C GLU A 262 -11.14 25.12 -17.36
#